data_AF-A0A917Y990-F1
#
_entry.id   AF-A0A917Y990-F1
#
_cell.length_a   1.000
_cell.length_b   1.000
_cell.length_c   1.000
_cell.angle_alpha   90.00
_cell.angle_beta   90.00
_cell.angle_gamma   90.00
#
_symmetry.space_group_name_H-M   'P 1'
#
loop_
_entity.id
_entity.type
_entity.pdbx_description
1 polymer ?
#
loop_
_entity_poly.entity_id
_entity_poly.type
_entity_poly.pdbx_seq_one_letter_code
_entity_poly.pdbx_strand_id
1 'polypeptide(L)'
;MADTVYDVTTWTGASVSPYTDIGKVINEIIADIKSKQTTQTTRPGAVIYIPPGHYDLLTRAVIDISFLQIKGSGHGFLSEAIRDESSTGSWAEVQPGASHIRVKNTDGNNEAFLVQRSGAPGTVGRLNAIVFQDFCIDGVSSSKPYTPGNGKIGISVQSDNDSLRFEGMGFVYLAHALIVKGADAPNITNNFMAECGSCIELTGASQVAKITNNFLISAWAGYSIFAENAEGILISGNSILWACNITLTNSHRTTISANKLLSNFPSMIALLNGSSGSLISGNHFRRVYGDGTSTRFDDLYGLVHIDGSDNAVTANQFSFSVPAENISPSGASPTIILVTGGARNYLATNNITSNVDVKVVLDASSTATKILYSAQSSQLQAYTVNYSLVATP
;
A
#
# COMPACT_ATOMS: atom_id res chain seq x y z
N MET A 1 32.42 -14.66 -19.22
CA MET A 1 31.36 -14.62 -18.17
C MET A 1 30.22 -13.80 -18.76
N ALA A 2 28.96 -14.19 -18.59
CA ALA A 2 27.86 -13.35 -19.08
C ALA A 2 27.89 -12.00 -18.34
N ASP A 3 27.73 -10.90 -19.05
CA ASP A 3 27.51 -9.61 -18.40
C ASP A 3 26.25 -9.70 -17.56
N THR A 4 26.35 -9.34 -16.28
CA THR A 4 25.25 -9.40 -15.30
C THR A 4 24.94 -8.03 -14.74
N VAL A 5 25.56 -6.98 -15.27
CA VAL A 5 25.34 -5.59 -14.88
C VAL A 5 25.15 -4.78 -16.16
N TYR A 6 24.01 -4.13 -16.26
CA TYR A 6 23.60 -3.32 -17.39
C TYR A 6 23.33 -1.90 -16.90
N ASP A 7 23.70 -0.91 -17.68
CA ASP A 7 23.29 0.49 -17.50
C ASP A 7 22.47 0.86 -18.73
N VAL A 8 21.22 1.31 -18.51
CA VAL A 8 20.28 1.63 -19.59
C VAL A 8 20.80 2.71 -20.54
N THR A 9 21.74 3.55 -20.09
CA THR A 9 22.31 4.67 -20.87
C THR A 9 23.55 4.30 -21.66
N THR A 10 24.27 3.23 -21.28
CA THR A 10 25.52 2.84 -21.94
C THR A 10 25.48 1.47 -22.62
N TRP A 11 24.43 0.67 -22.39
CA TRP A 11 24.32 -0.65 -23.03
C TRP A 11 24.12 -0.52 -24.54
N THR A 12 25.08 -1.03 -25.31
CA THR A 12 25.14 -0.85 -26.77
C THR A 12 24.17 -1.71 -27.56
N GLY A 13 23.46 -2.64 -26.89
CA GLY A 13 22.46 -3.50 -27.54
C GLY A 13 21.08 -2.85 -27.70
N ALA A 14 20.88 -1.65 -27.14
CA ALA A 14 19.60 -0.95 -27.18
C ALA A 14 19.27 -0.48 -28.61
N SER A 15 18.06 -0.77 -29.09
CA SER A 15 17.60 -0.29 -30.40
C SER A 15 17.01 1.12 -30.37
N VAL A 16 16.74 1.65 -29.18
CA VAL A 16 16.22 2.99 -28.93
C VAL A 16 16.94 3.63 -27.75
N SER A 17 16.90 4.96 -27.67
CA SER A 17 17.41 5.66 -26.49
C SER A 17 16.51 5.36 -25.27
N PRO A 18 17.09 5.16 -24.06
CA PRO A 18 16.27 5.02 -22.84
C PRO A 18 15.49 6.30 -22.52
N TYR A 19 15.94 7.47 -23.01
CA TYR A 19 15.21 8.73 -22.85
C TYR A 19 13.92 8.76 -23.69
N THR A 20 13.84 7.93 -24.74
CA THR A 20 12.66 7.80 -25.62
C THR A 20 11.74 6.67 -25.16
N ASP A 21 12.29 5.49 -24.85
CA ASP A 21 11.51 4.33 -24.38
C ASP A 21 12.37 3.38 -23.54
N ILE A 22 12.51 3.68 -22.24
CA ILE A 22 13.28 2.85 -21.30
C ILE A 22 12.70 1.44 -21.14
N GLY A 23 11.38 1.30 -21.25
CA GLY A 23 10.74 -0.01 -21.11
C GLY A 23 11.14 -0.97 -22.24
N LYS A 24 11.28 -0.44 -23.47
CA LYS A 24 11.86 -1.21 -24.58
C LYS A 24 13.32 -1.58 -24.33
N VAL A 25 14.15 -0.65 -23.84
CA VAL A 25 15.55 -0.94 -23.50
C VAL A 25 15.65 -2.05 -22.43
N ILE A 26 14.81 -2.00 -21.39
CA ILE A 26 14.76 -3.02 -20.33
C ILE A 26 14.38 -4.39 -20.91
N ASN A 27 13.37 -4.44 -21.78
CA ASN A 27 12.97 -5.69 -22.45
C ASN A 27 14.10 -6.28 -23.31
N GLU A 28 14.85 -5.44 -24.02
CA GLU A 28 16.01 -5.86 -24.82
C GLU A 28 17.16 -6.38 -23.94
N ILE A 29 17.41 -5.75 -22.80
CA ILE A 29 18.36 -6.25 -21.80
C ILE A 29 17.92 -7.62 -21.26
N ILE A 30 16.64 -7.79 -20.91
CA ILE A 30 16.10 -9.08 -20.43
C ILE A 30 16.24 -10.16 -21.51
N ALA A 31 16.02 -9.82 -22.79
CA ALA A 31 16.24 -10.74 -23.90
C ALA A 31 17.72 -11.16 -24.01
N ASP A 32 18.65 -10.21 -23.88
CA ASP A 32 20.10 -10.47 -23.87
C ASP A 32 20.50 -11.39 -22.70
N ILE A 33 20.01 -11.11 -21.49
CA ILE A 33 20.21 -11.97 -20.31
C ILE A 33 19.75 -13.41 -20.61
N LYS A 34 18.53 -13.59 -21.14
CA LYS A 34 17.98 -14.92 -21.46
C LYS A 34 18.78 -15.65 -22.54
N SER A 35 19.37 -14.91 -23.49
CA SER A 35 20.23 -15.48 -24.54
C SER A 35 21.54 -16.03 -23.98
N LYS A 36 22.03 -15.45 -22.87
CA LYS A 36 23.29 -15.84 -22.21
C LYS A 36 23.09 -16.85 -21.07
N GLN A 37 21.92 -16.84 -20.42
CA GLN A 37 21.60 -17.65 -19.24
C GLN A 37 20.63 -18.80 -19.58
N THR A 38 21.12 -19.77 -20.35
CA THR A 38 20.25 -20.71 -21.06
C THR A 38 19.85 -21.96 -20.27
N THR A 39 20.64 -22.40 -19.28
CA THR A 39 20.36 -23.63 -18.51
C THR A 39 19.87 -23.34 -17.10
N GLN A 40 19.20 -24.30 -16.46
CA GLN A 40 18.65 -24.13 -15.12
C GLN A 40 19.70 -23.78 -14.06
N THR A 41 20.95 -24.23 -14.23
CA THR A 41 22.06 -24.02 -13.29
C THR A 41 22.94 -22.83 -13.65
N THR A 42 22.63 -22.09 -14.72
CA THR A 42 23.40 -20.92 -15.17
C THR A 42 22.54 -19.66 -15.32
N ARG A 43 21.49 -19.54 -14.49
CA ARG A 43 20.59 -18.37 -14.41
C ARG A 43 20.76 -17.57 -13.11
N PRO A 44 21.91 -16.90 -12.91
CA PRO A 44 22.13 -16.08 -11.72
C PRO A 44 21.27 -14.79 -11.69
N GLY A 45 20.59 -14.43 -12.79
CA GLY A 45 19.93 -13.13 -12.91
C GLY A 45 20.91 -12.02 -13.30
N ALA A 46 20.54 -10.78 -13.06
CA ALA A 46 21.33 -9.60 -13.44
C ALA A 46 20.86 -8.35 -12.68
N VAL A 47 21.63 -7.28 -12.82
CA VAL A 47 21.31 -5.93 -12.35
C VAL A 47 21.13 -5.02 -13.57
N ILE A 48 20.01 -4.29 -13.61
CA ILE A 48 19.75 -3.20 -14.55
C ILE A 48 19.77 -1.90 -13.74
N TYR A 49 20.77 -1.07 -14.01
CA TYR A 49 20.95 0.24 -13.41
C TYR A 49 20.33 1.34 -14.26
N ILE A 50 19.58 2.23 -13.60
CA ILE A 50 18.95 3.41 -14.17
C ILE A 50 19.61 4.63 -13.52
N PRO A 51 20.55 5.32 -14.20
CA PRO A 51 21.12 6.55 -13.69
C PRO A 51 20.06 7.64 -13.41
N PRO A 52 20.38 8.71 -12.66
CA PRO A 52 19.50 9.86 -12.59
C PRO A 52 19.26 10.49 -13.96
N GLY A 53 18.00 10.73 -14.31
CA GLY A 53 17.57 11.22 -15.61
C GLY A 53 16.05 11.10 -15.79
N HIS A 54 15.52 11.71 -16.85
CA HIS A 54 14.10 11.61 -17.21
C HIS A 54 13.91 10.63 -18.37
N TYR A 55 13.25 9.51 -18.09
CA TYR A 55 13.09 8.41 -19.01
C TYR A 55 11.62 8.21 -19.34
N ASP A 56 11.24 8.31 -20.61
CA ASP A 56 9.91 7.92 -21.03
C ASP A 56 9.80 6.40 -21.11
N LEU A 57 8.72 5.85 -20.57
CA LEU A 57 8.33 4.45 -20.76
C LEU A 57 7.09 4.43 -21.65
N LEU A 58 7.29 4.04 -22.90
CA LEU A 58 6.23 3.92 -23.91
C LEU A 58 5.74 2.48 -24.03
N THR A 59 6.67 1.53 -23.87
CA THR A 59 6.43 0.08 -23.89
C THR A 59 6.54 -0.48 -22.49
N ARG A 60 5.58 -1.30 -22.04
CA ARG A 60 5.64 -2.00 -20.75
C ARG A 60 6.87 -2.92 -20.68
N ALA A 61 7.60 -2.87 -19.57
CA ALA A 61 8.68 -3.81 -19.27
C ALA A 61 8.10 -5.12 -18.70
N VAL A 62 8.45 -6.27 -19.30
CA VAL A 62 8.00 -7.60 -18.87
C VAL A 62 9.16 -8.37 -18.25
N ILE A 63 9.02 -8.71 -16.97
CA ILE A 63 10.02 -9.43 -16.19
C ILE A 63 9.55 -10.86 -15.95
N ASP A 64 10.20 -11.81 -16.61
CA ASP A 64 9.88 -13.23 -16.54
C ASP A 64 11.05 -14.11 -16.05
N ILE A 65 12.07 -13.47 -15.47
CA ILE A 65 13.27 -14.11 -14.91
C ILE A 65 13.41 -13.79 -13.42
N SER A 66 13.84 -14.79 -12.63
CA SER A 66 14.18 -14.62 -11.20
C SER A 66 15.49 -13.85 -11.05
N PHE A 67 15.76 -13.36 -9.83
CA PHE A 67 17.04 -12.74 -9.43
C PHE A 67 17.42 -11.49 -10.25
N LEU A 68 16.43 -10.85 -10.89
CA LEU A 68 16.62 -9.57 -11.56
C LEU A 68 16.52 -8.44 -10.54
N GLN A 69 17.53 -7.59 -10.48
CA GLN A 69 17.47 -6.32 -9.76
C GLN A 69 17.35 -5.18 -10.76
N ILE A 70 16.32 -4.36 -10.65
CA ILE A 70 16.23 -3.07 -11.34
C ILE A 70 16.44 -1.99 -10.28
N LYS A 71 17.50 -1.21 -10.44
CA LYS A 71 17.87 -0.20 -9.44
C LYS A 71 18.19 1.16 -10.03
N GLY A 72 17.90 2.20 -9.27
CA GLY A 72 18.32 3.57 -9.58
C GLY A 72 19.27 4.16 -8.53
N SER A 73 19.20 5.49 -8.41
CA SER A 73 19.98 6.31 -7.48
C SER A 73 19.13 7.37 -6.75
N GLY A 74 17.83 7.11 -6.57
CA GLY A 74 16.96 7.90 -5.69
C GLY A 74 15.47 7.80 -6.05
N HIS A 75 14.62 7.93 -5.03
CA HIS A 75 13.16 7.87 -5.15
C HIS A 75 12.53 9.10 -5.84
N GLY A 76 13.21 10.24 -5.87
CA GLY A 76 12.86 11.34 -6.78
C GLY A 76 11.52 12.04 -6.59
N PHE A 77 10.83 11.87 -5.46
CA PHE A 77 9.47 12.40 -5.29
C PHE A 77 9.43 13.93 -5.31
N LEU A 78 8.47 14.49 -6.04
CA LEU A 78 8.00 15.87 -5.98
C LEU A 78 6.48 15.83 -5.94
N SER A 79 5.85 16.69 -5.12
CA SER A 79 4.39 16.76 -5.05
C SER A 79 3.82 17.41 -6.31
N GLU A 80 3.29 16.58 -7.20
CA GLU A 80 2.67 17.04 -8.44
C GLU A 80 1.27 17.60 -8.18
N ALA A 81 0.58 17.11 -7.15
CA ALA A 81 -0.68 17.68 -6.68
C ALA A 81 -0.54 19.16 -6.32
N ILE A 82 0.50 19.52 -5.55
CA ILE A 82 0.76 20.92 -5.20
C ILE A 82 1.18 21.70 -6.45
N ARG A 83 2.03 21.14 -7.32
CA ARG A 83 2.44 21.76 -8.58
C ARG A 83 1.24 22.15 -9.43
N ASP A 84 0.31 21.22 -9.62
CA ASP A 84 -0.84 21.40 -10.52
C ASP A 84 -1.87 22.39 -9.97
N GLU A 85 -1.90 22.59 -8.65
CA GLU A 85 -2.74 23.58 -7.97
C GLU A 85 -2.03 24.95 -7.77
N SER A 86 -0.76 25.09 -8.17
CA SER A 86 0.07 26.27 -7.92
C SER A 86 0.40 27.07 -9.19
N SER A 87 0.80 28.34 -9.01
CA SER A 87 1.50 29.09 -10.06
C SER A 87 3.00 28.80 -10.00
N THR A 88 3.51 28.04 -10.98
CA THR A 88 4.86 27.46 -10.93
C THR A 88 5.90 28.22 -11.76
N GLY A 89 5.57 29.40 -12.30
CA GLY A 89 6.45 30.15 -13.20
C GLY A 89 7.80 30.59 -12.59
N SER A 90 7.92 30.60 -11.26
CA SER A 90 9.16 30.91 -10.54
C SER A 90 9.78 29.70 -9.84
N TRP A 91 9.25 28.49 -10.05
CA TRP A 91 9.79 27.28 -9.43
C TRP A 91 11.08 26.87 -10.15
N ALA A 92 12.06 26.35 -9.39
CA ALA A 92 13.29 25.81 -9.95
C ALA A 92 13.06 24.44 -10.61
N GLU A 93 12.29 23.57 -9.95
CA GLU A 93 11.90 22.25 -10.44
C GLU A 93 10.37 22.10 -10.49
N VAL A 94 9.87 21.41 -11.51
CA VAL A 94 8.42 21.19 -11.73
C VAL A 94 8.09 19.73 -12.05
N GLN A 95 9.04 18.81 -11.89
CA GLN A 95 8.84 17.38 -12.14
C GLN A 95 9.56 16.57 -11.06
N PRO A 96 9.10 15.33 -10.79
CA PRO A 96 9.89 14.33 -10.08
C PRO A 96 11.30 14.17 -10.69
N GLY A 97 12.25 13.69 -9.90
CA GLY A 97 13.68 13.65 -10.25
C GLY A 97 14.36 12.32 -9.96
N ALA A 98 15.69 12.36 -9.74
CA ALA A 98 16.53 11.17 -9.59
C ALA A 98 16.39 10.21 -10.79
N SER A 99 16.29 8.90 -10.58
CA SER A 99 16.08 7.91 -11.63
C SER A 99 14.60 7.88 -12.02
N HIS A 100 14.17 8.86 -12.82
CA HIS A 100 12.76 9.18 -13.05
C HIS A 100 12.21 8.51 -14.32
N ILE A 101 11.33 7.51 -14.13
CA ILE A 101 10.56 6.89 -15.20
C ILE A 101 9.17 7.54 -15.30
N ARG A 102 8.88 8.14 -16.45
CA ARG A 102 7.58 8.70 -16.82
C ARG A 102 6.76 7.66 -17.57
N VAL A 103 5.71 7.15 -16.93
CA VAL A 103 4.83 6.12 -17.48
C VAL A 103 3.91 6.77 -18.51
N LYS A 104 4.24 6.64 -19.80
CA LYS A 104 3.44 7.15 -20.91
C LYS A 104 2.56 6.07 -21.53
N ASN A 105 3.03 4.81 -21.53
CA ASN A 105 2.27 3.60 -21.88
C ASN A 105 1.41 3.76 -23.16
N THR A 106 2.09 3.92 -24.29
CA THR A 106 1.43 4.03 -25.60
C THR A 106 1.23 2.67 -26.27
N ASP A 107 1.61 1.57 -25.61
CA ASP A 107 1.52 0.19 -26.09
C ASP A 107 0.17 -0.49 -25.80
N GLY A 108 -0.79 0.24 -25.20
CA GLY A 108 -2.11 -0.25 -24.85
C GLY A 108 -2.18 -1.03 -23.53
N ASN A 109 -1.08 -1.11 -22.77
CA ASN A 109 -1.05 -1.70 -21.43
C ASN A 109 -1.04 -0.61 -20.35
N ASN A 110 -1.44 -0.97 -19.13
CA ASN A 110 -1.53 0.00 -18.02
C ASN A 110 -0.29 -0.01 -17.11
N GLU A 111 0.45 -1.12 -17.07
CA GLU A 111 1.59 -1.30 -16.19
C GLU A 111 2.86 -0.72 -16.80
N ALA A 112 3.70 -0.06 -15.99
CA ALA A 112 5.06 0.25 -16.38
C ALA A 112 5.92 -1.03 -16.34
N PHE A 113 5.79 -1.80 -15.26
CA PHE A 113 6.45 -3.09 -15.07
C PHE A 113 5.43 -4.19 -14.80
N LEU A 114 5.46 -5.25 -15.61
CA LEU A 114 4.74 -6.49 -15.38
C LEU A 114 5.73 -7.60 -15.01
N VAL A 115 5.55 -8.18 -13.83
CA VAL A 115 6.27 -9.37 -13.39
C VAL A 115 5.37 -10.58 -13.57
N GLN A 116 5.69 -11.41 -14.54
CA GLN A 116 4.88 -12.58 -14.87
C GLN A 116 5.72 -13.64 -15.59
N ARG A 117 5.49 -14.92 -15.24
CA ARG A 117 6.01 -16.06 -15.99
C ARG A 117 4.87 -16.99 -16.37
N SER A 118 4.82 -17.36 -17.65
CA SER A 118 3.84 -18.31 -18.18
C SER A 118 4.07 -19.72 -17.60
N GLY A 119 2.98 -20.42 -17.31
CA GLY A 119 2.98 -21.77 -16.75
C GLY A 119 2.59 -21.81 -15.27
N ALA A 120 2.10 -22.96 -14.82
CA ALA A 120 1.70 -23.14 -13.42
C ALA A 120 2.94 -23.14 -12.49
N PRO A 121 2.87 -22.53 -11.30
CA PRO A 121 4.00 -22.47 -10.37
C PRO A 121 4.59 -23.83 -9.99
N GLY A 122 3.76 -24.87 -9.89
CA GLY A 122 4.22 -26.25 -9.65
C GLY A 122 5.02 -26.87 -10.81
N THR A 123 4.93 -26.31 -12.02
CA THR A 123 5.63 -26.79 -13.22
C THR A 123 6.86 -25.95 -13.54
N VAL A 124 6.73 -24.61 -13.51
CA VAL A 124 7.79 -23.68 -13.91
C VAL A 124 8.50 -23.02 -12.73
N GLY A 125 8.12 -23.36 -11.51
CA GLY A 125 8.53 -22.67 -10.29
C GLY A 125 7.86 -21.30 -10.14
N ARG A 126 7.96 -20.69 -8.96
CA ARG A 126 7.63 -19.28 -8.71
C ARG A 126 8.73 -18.34 -9.22
N LEU A 127 8.41 -17.07 -9.48
CA LEU A 127 9.45 -16.05 -9.69
C LEU A 127 10.04 -15.68 -8.33
N ASN A 128 11.37 -15.68 -8.22
CA ASN A 128 12.05 -15.52 -6.93
C ASN A 128 12.95 -14.29 -6.92
N ALA A 129 12.99 -13.59 -5.77
CA ALA A 129 14.00 -12.61 -5.41
C ALA A 129 14.28 -11.55 -6.51
N ILE A 130 13.22 -11.09 -7.19
CA ILE A 130 13.29 -9.88 -8.02
C ILE A 130 13.29 -8.67 -7.08
N VAL A 131 14.12 -7.69 -7.37
CA VAL A 131 14.33 -6.50 -6.55
C VAL A 131 14.08 -5.25 -7.38
N PHE A 132 13.20 -4.37 -6.91
CA PHE A 132 13.07 -3.01 -7.41
C PHE A 132 13.59 -2.05 -6.34
N GLN A 133 14.55 -1.19 -6.70
CA GLN A 133 15.26 -0.41 -5.71
C GLN A 133 15.62 1.02 -6.14
N ASP A 134 15.35 2.01 -5.30
CA ASP A 134 15.91 3.37 -5.41
C ASP A 134 15.64 4.09 -6.75
N PHE A 135 14.44 3.98 -7.33
CA PHE A 135 14.05 4.77 -8.51
C PHE A 135 12.60 5.27 -8.42
N CYS A 136 12.24 6.23 -9.29
CA CYS A 136 10.94 6.89 -9.32
C CYS A 136 10.08 6.38 -10.49
N ILE A 137 8.80 6.10 -10.22
CA ILE A 137 7.78 5.80 -11.23
C ILE A 137 6.67 6.83 -11.14
N ASP A 138 6.52 7.61 -12.21
CA ASP A 138 5.63 8.75 -12.31
C ASP A 138 4.52 8.49 -13.35
N GLY A 139 3.26 8.67 -12.96
CA GLY A 139 2.09 8.60 -13.85
C GLY A 139 1.90 9.82 -14.76
N VAL A 140 2.72 10.86 -14.64
CA VAL A 140 2.85 12.10 -15.41
C VAL A 140 1.68 13.08 -15.26
N SER A 141 0.46 12.56 -15.36
CA SER A 141 -0.76 13.36 -15.28
C SER A 141 -1.86 12.49 -14.69
N SER A 142 -2.45 12.97 -13.62
CA SER A 142 -3.58 12.37 -12.94
C SER A 142 -4.29 13.45 -12.13
N SER A 143 -5.45 13.13 -11.56
CA SER A 143 -6.17 14.05 -10.69
C SER A 143 -6.81 13.29 -9.54
N LYS A 144 -6.96 13.95 -8.39
CA LYS A 144 -7.60 13.39 -7.19
C LYS A 144 -9.01 12.85 -7.56
N PRO A 145 -9.40 11.65 -7.12
CA PRO A 145 -8.73 10.80 -6.13
C PRO A 145 -7.78 9.75 -6.73
N TYR A 146 -7.27 9.99 -7.94
CA TYR A 146 -6.29 9.19 -8.68
C TYR A 146 -6.73 7.76 -9.06
N THR A 147 -7.88 7.27 -8.59
CA THR A 147 -8.50 6.02 -9.06
C THR A 147 -9.99 6.24 -9.42
N PRO A 148 -10.47 5.78 -10.59
CA PRO A 148 -9.72 5.02 -11.61
C PRO A 148 -8.64 5.86 -12.31
N GLY A 149 -8.69 7.20 -12.16
CA GLY A 149 -7.64 8.14 -12.56
C GLY A 149 -7.14 7.93 -13.98
N ASN A 150 -5.82 7.92 -14.14
CA ASN A 150 -5.17 7.63 -15.43
C ASN A 150 -5.07 6.13 -15.75
N GLY A 151 -5.59 5.25 -14.89
CA GLY A 151 -5.53 3.79 -15.03
C GLY A 151 -4.12 3.18 -14.96
N LYS A 152 -3.06 3.98 -14.81
CA LYS A 152 -1.68 3.52 -14.87
C LYS A 152 -1.30 2.78 -13.59
N ILE A 153 -0.53 1.71 -13.78
CA ILE A 153 -0.01 0.84 -12.73
C ILE A 153 1.51 0.97 -12.73
N GLY A 154 2.12 1.23 -11.57
CA GLY A 154 3.58 1.29 -11.47
C GLY A 154 4.19 -0.09 -11.68
N ILE A 155 4.00 -0.98 -10.70
CA ILE A 155 4.46 -2.37 -10.79
C ILE A 155 3.30 -3.33 -10.52
N SER A 156 3.15 -4.32 -11.39
CA SER A 156 2.13 -5.36 -11.31
C SER A 156 2.79 -6.73 -11.34
N VAL A 157 2.66 -7.50 -10.25
CA VAL A 157 3.11 -8.89 -10.19
C VAL A 157 1.90 -9.80 -10.32
N GLN A 158 1.87 -10.62 -11.36
CA GLN A 158 0.70 -11.43 -11.75
C GLN A 158 0.92 -12.93 -11.64
N SER A 159 2.12 -13.37 -11.28
CA SER A 159 2.46 -14.77 -10.97
C SER A 159 2.78 -14.93 -9.49
N ASP A 160 2.50 -16.12 -8.95
CA ASP A 160 2.97 -16.50 -7.62
C ASP A 160 4.48 -16.34 -7.54
N ASN A 161 4.92 -15.71 -6.45
CA ASN A 161 6.27 -15.22 -6.28
C ASN A 161 6.78 -15.52 -4.88
N ASP A 162 8.09 -15.39 -4.72
CA ASP A 162 8.78 -15.66 -3.46
C ASP A 162 9.92 -14.65 -3.25
N SER A 163 10.01 -14.08 -2.05
CA SER A 163 11.10 -13.20 -1.61
C SER A 163 11.32 -11.95 -2.48
N LEU A 164 10.27 -11.41 -3.08
CA LEU A 164 10.34 -10.13 -3.80
C LEU A 164 10.73 -8.98 -2.87
N ARG A 165 11.43 -7.98 -3.41
CA ARG A 165 11.78 -6.77 -2.65
C ARG A 165 11.46 -5.49 -3.41
N PHE A 166 10.90 -4.52 -2.69
CA PHE A 166 10.58 -3.19 -3.16
C PHE A 166 11.11 -2.21 -2.14
N GLU A 167 12.24 -1.55 -2.46
CA GLU A 167 13.06 -0.85 -1.48
C GLU A 167 13.42 0.57 -1.94
N GLY A 168 13.18 1.59 -1.12
CA GLY A 168 13.65 2.95 -1.44
C GLY A 168 12.99 3.57 -2.68
N MET A 169 11.85 3.05 -3.13
CA MET A 169 11.19 3.48 -4.35
C MET A 169 10.39 4.77 -4.17
N GLY A 170 10.20 5.51 -5.27
CA GLY A 170 9.25 6.61 -5.35
C GLY A 170 8.12 6.28 -6.32
N PHE A 171 6.88 6.52 -5.91
CA PHE A 171 5.70 6.37 -6.76
C PHE A 171 4.83 7.62 -6.65
N VAL A 172 4.42 8.17 -7.79
CA VAL A 172 3.61 9.39 -7.86
C VAL A 172 2.63 9.37 -9.03
N TYR A 173 1.43 9.92 -8.83
CA TYR A 173 0.42 10.11 -9.88
C TYR A 173 -0.07 8.85 -10.59
N LEU A 174 0.01 7.69 -9.93
CA LEU A 174 -0.46 6.41 -10.48
C LEU A 174 -1.85 6.05 -9.94
N ALA A 175 -2.67 5.36 -10.74
CA ALA A 175 -3.90 4.77 -10.23
C ALA A 175 -3.59 3.66 -9.20
N HIS A 176 -2.57 2.86 -9.49
CA HIS A 176 -2.08 1.82 -8.60
C HIS A 176 -0.55 1.86 -8.57
N ALA A 177 0.06 2.07 -7.41
CA ALA A 177 1.53 2.09 -7.32
C ALA A 177 2.11 0.67 -7.43
N LEU A 178 1.66 -0.25 -6.57
CA LEU A 178 2.18 -1.61 -6.46
C LEU A 178 1.06 -2.64 -6.23
N ILE A 179 0.92 -3.57 -7.17
CA ILE A 179 0.04 -4.73 -7.06
C ILE A 179 0.91 -6.00 -7.02
N VAL A 180 0.76 -6.82 -5.98
CA VAL A 180 1.48 -8.10 -5.86
C VAL A 180 0.51 -9.24 -5.61
N LYS A 181 0.29 -10.06 -6.65
CA LYS A 181 -0.55 -11.26 -6.54
C LYS A 181 0.25 -12.46 -6.04
N GLY A 182 -0.32 -13.26 -5.15
CA GLY A 182 0.24 -14.57 -4.78
C GLY A 182 1.61 -14.46 -4.08
N ALA A 183 1.72 -13.51 -3.15
CA ALA A 183 3.01 -13.09 -2.59
C ALA A 183 3.45 -13.97 -1.41
N ASP A 184 4.61 -14.61 -1.52
CA ASP A 184 5.27 -15.33 -0.43
C ASP A 184 6.50 -14.57 0.05
N ALA A 185 6.52 -14.18 1.33
CA ALA A 185 7.63 -13.47 1.97
C ALA A 185 8.15 -12.21 1.22
N PRO A 186 7.29 -11.35 0.63
CA PRO A 186 7.78 -10.09 0.05
C PRO A 186 8.26 -9.14 1.15
N ASN A 187 9.25 -8.30 0.82
CA ASN A 187 9.70 -7.19 1.66
C ASN A 187 9.44 -5.85 0.94
N ILE A 188 8.49 -5.07 1.45
CA ILE A 188 8.12 -3.75 0.93
C ILE A 188 8.52 -2.72 1.97
N THR A 189 9.66 -2.06 1.76
CA THR A 189 10.23 -1.19 2.79
C THR A 189 10.89 0.09 2.30
N ASN A 190 10.85 1.13 3.14
CA ASN A 190 11.49 2.42 2.90
C ASN A 190 11.03 3.12 1.60
N ASN A 191 9.81 2.84 1.14
CA ASN A 191 9.27 3.45 -0.07
C ASN A 191 8.51 4.75 0.24
N PHE A 192 8.44 5.63 -0.74
CA PHE A 192 7.61 6.83 -0.74
C PHE A 192 6.55 6.71 -1.84
N MET A 193 5.32 6.36 -1.46
CA MET A 193 4.20 6.18 -2.38
C MET A 193 3.14 7.23 -2.08
N ALA A 194 2.98 8.22 -2.95
CA ALA A 194 2.14 9.38 -2.65
C ALA A 194 1.40 9.86 -3.90
N GLU A 195 0.24 10.47 -3.69
CA GLU A 195 -0.60 10.99 -4.80
C GLU A 195 -0.96 9.89 -5.80
N CYS A 196 -1.13 8.68 -5.26
CA CYS A 196 -1.61 7.51 -5.97
C CYS A 196 -3.04 7.19 -5.52
N GLY A 197 -3.80 6.51 -6.39
CA GLY A 197 -5.13 6.02 -6.05
C GLY A 197 -5.02 4.97 -4.95
N SER A 198 -4.30 3.90 -5.24
CA SER A 198 -3.87 2.89 -4.28
C SER A 198 -2.35 2.77 -4.22
N CYS A 199 -1.80 2.55 -3.03
CA CYS A 199 -0.36 2.37 -2.83
C CYS A 199 0.04 0.89 -2.93
N ILE A 200 -0.33 0.06 -1.94
CA ILE A 200 0.09 -1.35 -1.88
C ILE A 200 -1.13 -2.26 -1.90
N GLU A 201 -1.18 -3.20 -2.84
CA GLU A 201 -2.27 -4.17 -2.98
C GLU A 201 -1.73 -5.60 -3.08
N LEU A 202 -1.92 -6.40 -2.03
CA LEU A 202 -1.60 -7.83 -2.01
C LEU A 202 -2.84 -8.64 -2.39
N THR A 203 -2.86 -9.21 -3.59
CA THR A 203 -4.05 -9.86 -4.16
C THR A 203 -3.89 -11.38 -4.32
N GLY A 204 -5.00 -12.08 -4.52
CA GLY A 204 -5.07 -13.54 -4.60
C GLY A 204 -4.89 -14.21 -3.23
N ALA A 205 -3.66 -14.25 -2.75
CA ALA A 205 -3.28 -14.68 -1.40
C ALA A 205 -1.88 -14.14 -1.09
N SER A 206 -1.56 -13.96 0.18
CA SER A 206 -0.21 -13.60 0.60
C SER A 206 0.15 -14.23 1.94
N GLN A 207 1.43 -14.50 2.15
CA GLN A 207 1.91 -15.00 3.44
C GLN A 207 3.22 -14.37 3.86
N VAL A 208 3.35 -14.10 5.17
CA VAL A 208 4.55 -13.57 5.85
C VAL A 208 5.15 -12.32 5.20
N ALA A 209 4.32 -11.53 4.50
CA ALA A 209 4.70 -10.27 3.89
C ALA A 209 5.14 -9.26 4.96
N LYS A 210 6.17 -8.46 4.66
CA LYS A 210 6.58 -7.32 5.47
C LYS A 210 6.32 -6.02 4.72
N ILE A 211 5.50 -5.16 5.31
CA ILE A 211 5.24 -3.80 4.84
C ILE A 211 5.72 -2.84 5.92
N THR A 212 6.94 -2.32 5.77
CA THR A 212 7.61 -1.61 6.86
C THR A 212 8.30 -0.31 6.46
N ASN A 213 8.27 0.70 7.33
CA ASN A 213 8.99 1.96 7.15
C ASN A 213 8.62 2.74 5.86
N ASN A 214 7.40 2.59 5.34
CA ASN A 214 6.96 3.31 4.15
C ASN A 214 6.26 4.63 4.49
N PHE A 215 6.35 5.61 3.59
CA PHE A 215 5.44 6.75 3.51
C PHE A 215 4.35 6.43 2.49
N LEU A 216 3.10 6.33 2.95
CA LEU A 216 1.94 6.00 2.10
C LEU A 216 0.93 7.15 2.17
N ILE A 217 0.73 7.85 1.05
CA ILE A 217 -0.05 9.08 0.96
C ILE A 217 -1.08 8.93 -0.16
N SER A 218 -2.05 8.05 0.07
CA SER A 218 -3.14 7.76 -0.87
C SER A 218 -4.29 8.75 -0.74
N ALA A 219 -5.01 8.96 -1.85
CA ALA A 219 -6.29 9.67 -1.83
C ALA A 219 -7.45 8.74 -1.38
N TRP A 220 -8.63 9.31 -1.19
CA TRP A 220 -9.75 8.68 -0.48
C TRP A 220 -10.54 7.60 -1.24
N ALA A 221 -10.25 7.39 -2.52
CA ALA A 221 -10.96 6.39 -3.33
C ALA A 221 -10.29 5.00 -3.34
N GLY A 222 -8.99 4.92 -3.03
CA GLY A 222 -8.24 3.66 -3.03
C GLY A 222 -7.81 3.19 -1.65
N TYR A 223 -6.65 2.54 -1.60
CA TYR A 223 -6.09 1.94 -0.39
C TYR A 223 -4.67 2.44 -0.12
N SER A 224 -4.33 2.69 1.14
CA SER A 224 -2.93 2.78 1.54
C SER A 224 -2.31 1.38 1.51
N ILE A 225 -3.01 0.41 2.11
CA ILE A 225 -2.64 -1.01 2.08
C ILE A 225 -3.92 -1.82 1.92
N PHE A 226 -3.94 -2.71 0.93
CA PHE A 226 -4.96 -3.73 0.77
C PHE A 226 -4.31 -5.12 0.82
N ALA A 227 -4.93 -6.08 1.49
CA ALA A 227 -4.59 -7.48 1.35
C ALA A 227 -5.84 -8.38 1.42
N GLU A 228 -5.86 -9.41 0.58
CA GLU A 228 -6.87 -10.47 0.64
C GLU A 228 -6.25 -11.83 0.86
N ASN A 229 -6.95 -12.69 1.60
CA ASN A 229 -6.52 -14.06 1.90
C ASN A 229 -5.08 -14.10 2.45
N ALA A 230 -4.75 -13.14 3.32
CA ALA A 230 -3.40 -12.93 3.82
C ALA A 230 -3.17 -13.71 5.13
N GLU A 231 -1.97 -14.24 5.32
CA GLU A 231 -1.59 -15.03 6.48
C GLU A 231 -0.28 -14.50 7.08
N GLY A 232 -0.30 -14.12 8.36
CA GLY A 232 0.95 -13.79 9.06
C GLY A 232 1.68 -12.53 8.58
N ILE A 233 0.98 -11.62 7.89
CA ILE A 233 1.60 -10.38 7.38
C ILE A 233 1.92 -9.39 8.51
N LEU A 234 3.01 -8.63 8.35
CA LEU A 234 3.47 -7.59 9.26
C LEU A 234 3.39 -6.21 8.59
N ILE A 235 2.63 -5.30 9.20
CA ILE A 235 2.50 -3.90 8.80
C ILE A 235 3.03 -3.03 9.95
N SER A 236 4.25 -2.51 9.85
CA SER A 236 4.88 -1.82 10.98
C SER A 236 5.82 -0.67 10.62
N GLY A 237 5.85 0.38 11.45
CA GLY A 237 6.75 1.52 11.26
C GLY A 237 6.37 2.42 10.09
N ASN A 238 5.17 2.29 9.52
CA ASN A 238 4.75 3.10 8.38
C ASN A 238 4.20 4.46 8.84
N SER A 239 4.40 5.48 8.01
CA SER A 239 3.70 6.77 8.10
C SER A 239 2.65 6.83 7.00
N ILE A 240 1.38 6.72 7.36
CA ILE A 240 0.24 6.69 6.44
C ILE A 240 -0.59 7.95 6.67
N LEU A 241 -0.80 8.74 5.61
CA LEU A 241 -1.39 10.08 5.72
C LEU A 241 -2.47 10.33 4.67
N TRP A 242 -3.18 11.45 4.87
CA TRP A 242 -4.27 11.97 4.04
C TRP A 242 -5.54 11.11 4.02
N ALA A 243 -5.53 9.94 3.39
CA ALA A 243 -6.63 8.99 3.47
C ALA A 243 -6.10 7.61 3.87
N CYS A 244 -5.61 7.51 5.10
CA CYS A 244 -5.16 6.23 5.65
C CYS A 244 -6.29 5.21 5.56
N ASN A 245 -6.01 4.11 4.86
CA ASN A 245 -6.91 2.97 4.73
C ASN A 245 -6.08 1.69 4.59
N ILE A 246 -6.03 0.91 5.67
CA ILE A 246 -5.50 -0.45 5.71
C ILE A 246 -6.70 -1.41 5.71
N THR A 247 -6.98 -2.05 4.59
CA THR A 247 -8.08 -3.03 4.47
C THR A 247 -7.51 -4.44 4.32
N LEU A 248 -7.84 -5.31 5.28
CA LEU A 248 -7.53 -6.73 5.23
C LEU A 248 -8.82 -7.53 5.16
N THR A 249 -8.97 -8.37 4.14
CA THR A 249 -10.17 -9.20 3.92
C THR A 249 -9.82 -10.67 3.95
N ASN A 250 -10.62 -11.48 4.67
CA ASN A 250 -10.34 -12.90 4.93
C ASN A 250 -8.87 -13.15 5.30
N SER A 251 -8.31 -12.31 6.16
CA SER A 251 -6.90 -12.28 6.50
C SER A 251 -6.69 -12.61 7.97
N HIS A 252 -5.63 -13.35 8.27
CA HIS A 252 -5.50 -14.01 9.56
C HIS A 252 -4.10 -13.92 10.14
N ARG A 253 -4.04 -13.92 11.49
CA ARG A 253 -2.77 -13.90 12.25
C ARG A 253 -1.85 -12.74 11.84
N THR A 254 -2.46 -11.61 11.47
CA THR A 254 -1.72 -10.44 10.99
C THR A 254 -1.26 -9.55 12.14
N THR A 255 -0.25 -8.72 11.92
CA THR A 255 0.22 -7.72 12.91
C THR A 255 0.28 -6.35 12.26
N ILE A 256 -0.46 -5.39 12.84
CA ILE A 256 -0.44 -3.98 12.47
C ILE A 256 0.03 -3.18 13.69
N SER A 257 1.30 -2.77 13.71
CA SER A 257 1.88 -2.18 14.90
C SER A 257 2.88 -1.06 14.66
N ALA A 258 2.99 -0.13 15.62
CA ALA A 258 3.96 0.96 15.57
C ALA A 258 3.84 1.83 14.30
N ASN A 259 2.63 2.04 13.78
CA ASN A 259 2.38 2.93 12.64
C ASN A 259 1.86 4.30 13.10
N LYS A 260 2.22 5.35 12.34
CA LYS A 260 1.60 6.67 12.43
C LYS A 260 0.52 6.77 11.37
N LEU A 261 -0.73 6.86 11.79
CA LEU A 261 -1.90 6.83 10.92
C LEU A 261 -2.63 8.17 11.01
N LEU A 262 -2.69 8.91 9.91
CA LEU A 262 -3.46 10.16 9.79
C LEU A 262 -4.48 10.00 8.67
N SER A 263 -5.75 10.36 8.95
CA SER A 263 -6.80 10.30 7.94
C SER A 263 -7.78 11.47 8.01
N ASN A 264 -8.16 11.94 6.83
CA ASN A 264 -9.29 12.81 6.52
C ASN A 264 -10.59 12.03 6.31
N PHE A 265 -10.58 10.70 6.48
CA PHE A 265 -11.76 9.84 6.35
C PHE A 265 -11.82 8.73 7.44
N PRO A 266 -13.00 8.13 7.68
CA PRO A 266 -13.14 6.92 8.50
C PRO A 266 -12.46 5.70 7.83
N SER A 267 -12.54 4.52 8.46
CA SER A 267 -11.98 3.25 7.93
C SER A 267 -10.46 3.26 7.80
N MET A 268 -9.77 3.64 8.89
CA MET A 268 -8.30 3.67 8.92
C MET A 268 -7.69 2.27 8.93
N ILE A 269 -8.30 1.35 9.69
CA ILE A 269 -8.04 -0.09 9.63
C ILE A 269 -9.37 -0.83 9.55
N ALA A 270 -9.52 -1.70 8.55
CA ALA A 270 -10.68 -2.56 8.40
C ALA A 270 -10.24 -4.03 8.29
N LEU A 271 -10.72 -4.85 9.21
CA LEU A 271 -10.65 -6.30 9.17
C LEU A 271 -12.01 -6.82 8.71
N LEU A 272 -12.08 -7.40 7.52
CA LEU A 272 -13.32 -7.75 6.83
C LEU A 272 -13.41 -9.25 6.57
N ASN A 273 -14.64 -9.74 6.36
CA ASN A 273 -14.93 -11.09 5.88
C ASN A 273 -14.29 -12.17 6.76
N GLY A 274 -14.51 -12.07 8.06
CA GLY A 274 -14.03 -13.05 9.05
C GLY A 274 -12.53 -12.99 9.35
N SER A 275 -11.88 -11.85 9.12
CA SER A 275 -10.44 -11.66 9.41
C SER A 275 -10.15 -11.82 10.90
N SER A 276 -9.31 -12.79 11.27
CA SER A 276 -9.23 -13.29 12.66
C SER A 276 -7.81 -13.46 13.19
N GLY A 277 -7.66 -13.40 14.52
CA GLY A 277 -6.37 -13.59 15.20
C GLY A 277 -5.35 -12.49 14.94
N SER A 278 -5.78 -11.30 14.51
CA SER A 278 -4.89 -10.18 14.19
C SER A 278 -4.57 -9.33 15.41
N LEU A 279 -3.35 -8.76 15.46
CA LEU A 279 -2.91 -7.82 16.47
C LEU A 279 -2.82 -6.41 15.89
N ILE A 280 -3.60 -5.47 16.42
CA ILE A 280 -3.55 -4.03 16.13
C ILE A 280 -3.02 -3.32 17.38
N SER A 281 -1.72 -2.99 17.42
CA SER A 281 -1.12 -2.49 18.67
C SER A 281 -0.05 -1.42 18.52
N GLY A 282 -0.01 -0.46 19.45
CA GLY A 282 1.02 0.57 19.48
C GLY A 282 0.96 1.53 18.30
N ASN A 283 -0.21 1.70 17.68
CA ASN A 283 -0.39 2.65 16.58
C ASN A 283 -0.89 4.00 17.11
N HIS A 284 -0.56 5.07 16.39
CA HIS A 284 -1.09 6.41 16.64
C HIS A 284 -2.08 6.80 15.55
N PHE A 285 -3.37 6.80 15.88
CA PHE A 285 -4.46 7.22 15.01
C PHE A 285 -4.74 8.72 15.20
N ARG A 286 -4.78 9.46 14.09
CA ARG A 286 -5.19 10.85 14.04
C ARG A 286 -6.24 11.04 12.94
N ARG A 287 -7.50 11.17 13.36
CA ARG A 287 -8.62 11.51 12.50
C ARG A 287 -8.86 13.02 12.55
N VAL A 288 -8.79 13.69 11.41
CA VAL A 288 -9.02 15.14 11.29
C VAL A 288 -9.97 15.45 10.14
N TYR A 289 -10.63 16.61 10.16
CA TYR A 289 -11.30 17.15 8.97
C TYR A 289 -10.29 17.80 8.02
N GLY A 290 -10.54 17.76 6.71
CA GLY A 290 -9.72 18.48 5.71
C GLY A 290 -10.10 18.12 4.27
N ASP A 291 -9.13 18.25 3.34
CA ASP A 291 -9.34 18.09 1.89
C ASP A 291 -9.95 16.72 1.53
N GLY A 292 -10.90 16.78 0.59
CA GLY A 292 -11.48 15.65 -0.12
C GLY A 292 -12.90 15.34 0.32
N THR A 293 -13.66 14.75 -0.60
CA THR A 293 -15.03 14.29 -0.34
C THR A 293 -15.13 12.81 -0.70
N SER A 294 -15.32 11.97 0.30
CA SER A 294 -15.54 10.54 0.12
C SER A 294 -16.90 10.17 0.70
N THR A 295 -17.71 9.47 -0.10
CA THR A 295 -18.96 8.85 0.34
C THR A 295 -18.79 7.37 0.65
N ARG A 296 -17.54 6.87 0.65
CA ARG A 296 -17.24 5.44 0.82
C ARG A 296 -17.66 4.93 2.20
N PHE A 297 -17.41 5.73 3.23
CA PHE A 297 -17.71 5.40 4.63
C PHE A 297 -18.12 6.67 5.39
N ASP A 298 -19.06 6.52 6.30
CA ASP A 298 -19.44 7.56 7.26
C ASP A 298 -18.68 7.38 8.59
N ASP A 299 -18.82 8.33 9.51
CA ASP A 299 -18.12 8.30 10.80
C ASP A 299 -18.68 7.23 11.77
N LEU A 300 -19.75 6.52 11.41
CA LEU A 300 -20.24 5.35 12.16
C LEU A 300 -19.49 4.07 11.81
N TYR A 301 -18.83 4.02 10.66
CA TYR A 301 -18.08 2.86 10.18
C TYR A 301 -16.89 2.47 11.09
N GLY A 302 -16.38 3.41 11.88
CA GLY A 302 -15.23 3.21 12.76
C GLY A 302 -13.91 3.69 12.15
N LEU A 303 -12.98 4.12 13.01
CA LEU A 303 -11.57 4.23 12.61
C LEU A 303 -10.94 2.83 12.52
N VAL A 304 -11.33 1.95 13.43
CA VAL A 304 -11.05 0.51 13.39
C VAL A 304 -12.36 -0.24 13.22
N HIS A 305 -12.48 -1.00 12.13
CA HIS A 305 -13.65 -1.81 11.80
C HIS A 305 -13.27 -3.30 11.87
N ILE A 306 -14.04 -4.11 12.60
CA ILE A 306 -13.74 -5.52 12.84
C ILE A 306 -14.94 -6.41 12.53
N ASP A 307 -14.81 -7.21 11.49
CA ASP A 307 -15.61 -8.38 11.19
C ASP A 307 -14.71 -9.64 11.26
N GLY A 308 -14.72 -10.30 12.43
CA GLY A 308 -13.92 -11.49 12.67
C GLY A 308 -13.67 -11.77 14.15
N SER A 309 -12.93 -12.84 14.46
CA SER A 309 -12.78 -13.36 15.82
C SER A 309 -11.36 -13.28 16.33
N ASP A 310 -11.21 -13.30 17.66
CA ASP A 310 -9.92 -13.42 18.35
C ASP A 310 -8.90 -12.31 17.96
N ASN A 311 -9.38 -11.16 17.46
CA ASN A 311 -8.52 -10.02 17.17
C ASN A 311 -8.22 -9.23 18.45
N ALA A 312 -7.02 -8.67 18.54
CA ALA A 312 -6.59 -7.83 19.65
C ALA A 312 -6.33 -6.40 19.18
N VAL A 313 -7.04 -5.42 19.75
CA VAL A 313 -6.78 -3.99 19.57
C VAL A 313 -6.28 -3.43 20.88
N THR A 314 -4.96 -3.20 20.98
CA THR A 314 -4.35 -2.89 22.27
C THR A 314 -3.31 -1.79 22.24
N ALA A 315 -3.23 -0.98 23.30
CA ALA A 315 -2.18 0.03 23.48
C ALA A 315 -2.08 1.02 22.30
N ASN A 316 -3.21 1.39 21.69
CA ASN A 316 -3.25 2.40 20.64
C ASN A 316 -3.63 3.77 21.21
N GLN A 317 -3.13 4.83 20.58
CA GLN A 317 -3.56 6.21 20.83
C GLN A 317 -4.52 6.64 19.72
N PHE A 318 -5.74 7.02 20.08
CA PHE A 318 -6.72 7.61 19.18
C PHE A 318 -6.88 9.10 19.46
N SER A 319 -6.72 9.92 18.42
CA SER A 319 -7.03 11.35 18.43
C SER A 319 -8.07 11.65 17.35
N PHE A 320 -9.26 12.07 17.76
CA PHE A 320 -10.37 12.42 16.87
C PHE A 320 -10.64 13.93 16.95
N SER A 321 -10.50 14.63 15.84
CA SER A 321 -10.63 16.09 15.74
C SER A 321 -11.36 16.48 14.47
N VAL A 322 -12.68 16.27 14.45
CA VAL A 322 -13.57 16.64 13.34
C VAL A 322 -14.63 17.59 13.89
N PRO A 323 -14.88 18.77 13.28
CA PRO A 323 -15.96 19.67 13.71
C PRO A 323 -17.31 18.96 13.71
N ALA A 324 -18.18 19.28 14.66
CA ALA A 324 -19.44 18.56 14.87
C ALA A 324 -20.36 18.62 13.62
N GLU A 325 -20.33 19.74 12.92
CA GLU A 325 -21.05 19.99 11.67
C GLU A 325 -20.53 19.17 10.47
N ASN A 326 -19.31 18.62 10.57
CA ASN A 326 -18.69 17.80 9.53
C ASN A 326 -18.81 16.30 9.81
N ILE A 327 -19.46 15.90 10.90
CA ILE A 327 -19.72 14.50 11.19
C ILE A 327 -20.81 13.98 10.25
N SER A 328 -20.56 12.81 9.66
CA SER A 328 -21.51 12.09 8.82
C SER A 328 -21.93 10.77 9.48
N PRO A 329 -23.22 10.45 9.63
CA PRO A 329 -24.36 11.33 9.35
C PRO A 329 -24.48 12.44 10.40
N SER A 330 -25.14 13.55 10.01
CA SER A 330 -25.29 14.72 10.88
C SER A 330 -25.94 14.37 12.23
N GLY A 331 -25.35 14.87 13.32
CA GLY A 331 -25.82 14.64 14.69
C GLY A 331 -25.42 13.31 15.31
N ALA A 332 -24.73 12.43 14.57
CA ALA A 332 -24.22 11.18 15.12
C ALA A 332 -23.01 11.40 16.05
N SER A 333 -22.79 10.45 16.96
CA SER A 333 -21.51 10.31 17.67
C SER A 333 -20.59 9.39 16.84
N PRO A 334 -19.41 9.86 16.41
CA PRO A 334 -18.47 9.04 15.64
C PRO A 334 -18.03 7.78 16.36
N THR A 335 -17.84 6.70 15.62
CA THR A 335 -17.31 5.45 16.13
C THR A 335 -15.78 5.43 16.02
N ILE A 336 -15.09 5.12 17.12
CA ILE A 336 -13.63 4.90 17.10
C ILE A 336 -13.32 3.45 16.74
N ILE A 337 -13.91 2.50 17.47
CA ILE A 337 -13.76 1.07 17.23
C ILE A 337 -15.16 0.48 17.05
N LEU A 338 -15.39 -0.18 15.91
CA LEU A 338 -16.59 -0.93 15.60
C LEU A 338 -16.25 -2.42 15.52
N VAL A 339 -16.91 -3.24 16.33
CA VAL A 339 -16.94 -4.69 16.17
C VAL A 339 -18.29 -5.07 15.58
N THR A 340 -18.35 -5.29 14.28
CA THR A 340 -19.59 -5.64 13.57
C THR A 340 -19.99 -7.09 13.80
N GLY A 341 -19.01 -7.99 13.98
CA GLY A 341 -19.28 -9.40 14.14
C GLY A 341 -18.07 -10.20 14.64
N GLY A 342 -18.32 -11.47 14.93
CA GLY A 342 -17.31 -12.41 15.42
C GLY A 342 -17.24 -12.50 16.94
N ALA A 343 -16.31 -13.32 17.43
CA ALA A 343 -16.24 -13.71 18.83
C ALA A 343 -14.88 -13.38 19.46
N ARG A 344 -14.88 -13.12 20.78
CA ARG A 344 -13.67 -13.05 21.62
C ARG A 344 -12.64 -12.00 21.18
N ASN A 345 -13.09 -10.93 20.53
CA ASN A 345 -12.22 -9.79 20.27
C ASN A 345 -11.80 -9.14 21.60
N TYR A 346 -10.55 -8.65 21.65
CA TYR A 346 -9.91 -8.15 22.85
C TYR A 346 -9.49 -6.69 22.66
N LEU A 347 -10.23 -5.76 23.25
CA LEU A 347 -9.98 -4.32 23.19
C LEU A 347 -9.40 -3.87 24.53
N ALA A 348 -8.10 -3.56 24.60
CA ALA A 348 -7.45 -3.26 25.88
C ALA A 348 -6.50 -2.07 25.85
N THR A 349 -6.57 -1.20 26.87
CA THR A 349 -5.61 -0.10 27.09
C THR A 349 -5.49 0.85 25.89
N ASN A 350 -6.61 1.12 25.21
CA ASN A 350 -6.64 2.11 24.14
C ASN A 350 -6.99 3.48 24.71
N ASN A 351 -6.17 4.49 24.45
CA ASN A 351 -6.44 5.85 24.89
C ASN A 351 -7.18 6.62 23.80
N ILE A 352 -8.31 7.23 24.15
CA ILE A 352 -9.16 7.97 23.22
C ILE A 352 -9.22 9.43 23.65
N THR A 353 -8.86 10.33 22.75
CA THR A 353 -9.01 11.78 22.91
C THR A 353 -9.83 12.31 21.74
N SER A 354 -10.91 13.02 22.03
CA SER A 354 -11.83 13.54 21.01
C SER A 354 -12.33 14.94 21.33
N ASN A 355 -12.61 15.74 20.30
CA ASN A 355 -13.23 17.07 20.44
C ASN A 355 -14.77 17.02 20.53
N VAL A 356 -15.35 15.85 20.32
CA VAL A 356 -16.80 15.55 20.36
C VAL A 356 -17.02 14.22 21.09
N ASP A 357 -18.26 13.91 21.42
CA ASP A 357 -18.63 12.59 21.94
C ASP A 357 -18.40 11.50 20.88
N VAL A 358 -17.70 10.44 21.27
CA VAL A 358 -17.37 9.31 20.40
C VAL A 358 -17.72 7.98 21.06
N LYS A 359 -17.84 6.92 20.26
CA LYS A 359 -18.29 5.59 20.73
C LYS A 359 -17.29 4.48 20.42
N VAL A 360 -17.28 3.48 21.29
CA VAL A 360 -16.86 2.11 20.97
C VAL A 360 -18.14 1.29 20.81
N VAL A 361 -18.30 0.65 19.65
CA VAL A 361 -19.55 0.01 19.26
C VAL A 361 -19.35 -1.50 19.14
N LEU A 362 -20.21 -2.25 19.81
CA LEU A 362 -20.37 -3.69 19.63
C LEU A 362 -21.72 -3.94 18.97
N ASP A 363 -21.71 -4.44 17.74
CA ASP A 363 -22.96 -4.80 17.06
C ASP A 363 -23.55 -6.10 17.61
N ALA A 364 -24.83 -6.37 17.33
CA ALA A 364 -25.61 -7.48 17.87
C ALA A 364 -24.99 -8.85 17.54
N SER A 365 -24.29 -8.96 16.41
CA SER A 365 -23.61 -10.19 15.97
C SER A 365 -22.30 -10.46 16.70
N SER A 366 -21.78 -9.52 17.48
CA SER A 366 -20.55 -9.69 18.24
C SER A 366 -20.80 -10.43 19.55
N THR A 367 -19.86 -11.30 19.94
CA THR A 367 -20.00 -12.12 21.15
C THR A 367 -18.69 -12.25 21.92
N ALA A 368 -18.79 -12.33 23.24
CA ALA A 368 -17.66 -12.51 24.16
C ALA A 368 -16.51 -11.50 23.96
N THR A 369 -16.79 -10.32 23.40
CA THR A 369 -15.80 -9.24 23.27
C THR A 369 -15.43 -8.74 24.66
N LYS A 370 -14.14 -8.57 24.91
CA LYS A 370 -13.62 -8.04 26.17
C LYS A 370 -13.12 -6.62 25.94
N ILE A 371 -13.61 -5.70 26.74
CA ILE A 371 -13.25 -4.28 26.70
C ILE A 371 -12.62 -3.91 28.03
N LEU A 372 -11.34 -3.54 28.05
CA LEU A 372 -10.60 -3.20 29.25
C LEU A 372 -9.92 -1.84 29.05
N TYR A 373 -10.27 -0.84 29.84
CA TYR A 373 -9.64 0.50 29.80
C TYR A 373 -9.52 1.06 28.36
N SER A 374 -10.56 0.85 27.56
CA SER A 374 -10.62 1.28 26.14
C SER A 374 -11.88 2.10 25.83
N ALA A 375 -12.71 2.35 26.85
CA ALA A 375 -13.92 3.16 26.80
C ALA A 375 -14.40 3.42 28.23
N GLN A 376 -14.90 4.62 28.49
CA GLN A 376 -15.80 4.88 29.62
C GLN A 376 -17.15 4.17 29.38
N SER A 377 -17.94 3.94 30.43
CA SER A 377 -19.27 3.34 30.29
C SER A 377 -20.20 4.14 29.36
N SER A 378 -20.08 5.48 29.34
CA SER A 378 -20.82 6.37 28.45
C SER A 378 -20.38 6.30 26.98
N GLN A 379 -19.14 5.86 26.73
CA GLN A 379 -18.57 5.69 25.40
C GLN A 379 -18.90 4.32 24.80
N LEU A 380 -19.29 3.33 25.60
CA LEU A 380 -19.71 2.02 25.08
C LEU A 380 -21.15 2.07 24.56
N GLN A 381 -21.34 1.65 23.32
CA GLN A 381 -22.65 1.36 22.73
C GLN A 381 -22.68 -0.10 22.30
N ALA A 382 -23.31 -0.96 23.11
CA ALA A 382 -23.38 -2.39 22.86
C ALA A 382 -24.80 -2.82 22.49
N TYR A 383 -24.96 -3.43 21.32
CA TYR A 383 -26.20 -4.06 20.84
C TYR A 383 -26.24 -5.56 21.15
N THR A 384 -25.26 -6.05 21.90
CA THR A 384 -25.16 -7.42 22.43
C THR A 384 -25.09 -7.36 23.95
N VAL A 385 -25.54 -8.41 24.63
CA VAL A 385 -25.40 -8.57 26.10
C VAL A 385 -24.22 -9.48 26.46
N ASN A 386 -23.60 -10.13 25.46
CA ASN A 386 -22.50 -11.06 25.65
C ASN A 386 -21.16 -10.35 25.44
N TYR A 387 -20.76 -9.54 26.43
CA TYR A 387 -19.46 -8.88 26.46
C TYR A 387 -19.00 -8.73 27.92
N SER A 388 -17.73 -8.37 28.09
CA SER A 388 -17.20 -7.97 29.41
C SER A 388 -16.60 -6.57 29.30
N LEU A 389 -16.95 -5.69 30.24
CA LEU A 389 -16.44 -4.33 30.32
C LEU A 389 -15.73 -4.11 31.65
N VAL A 390 -14.48 -3.66 31.57
CA VAL A 390 -13.79 -2.91 32.62
C VAL A 390 -13.61 -1.50 32.08
N ALA A 391 -14.48 -0.59 32.49
CA ALA A 391 -14.48 0.78 31.97
C ALA A 391 -13.19 1.53 32.35
N THR A 392 -12.80 2.48 31.52
CA THR A 392 -11.80 3.48 31.88
C THR A 392 -12.33 4.30 33.07
N PRO A 393 -11.57 4.41 34.19
CA PRO A 393 -11.98 5.17 35.36
C PRO A 393 -12.30 6.64 35.12
#